data_AF-A0A8H4ZGG7-F1
#
_entry.id   AF-A0A8H4ZGG7-F1
#
_cell.length_a   1.000
_cell.length_b   1.000
_cell.length_c   1.000
_cell.angle_alpha   90.00
_cell.angle_beta   90.00
_cell.angle_gamma   90.00
#
_symmetry.space_group_name_H-M   'P 1'
#
loop_
_entity.id
_entity.type
_entity.pdbx_description
1 polymer ?
#
loop_
_entity_poly.entity_id
_entity_poly.type
_entity_poly.pdbx_seq_one_letter_code
_entity_poly.pdbx_strand_id
1 'polypeptide(L)'
;MAPSQASGQRLWSDPFSALPSEINIQVLQYLSLHDIRPAIVSSLILLRTLESNRQYILGPHLPKLLLSYGDVSSLHLAAAAMHLRKLHSKHEGNTITVLEKEVEPVLDSILRWNARTTEEMGDIRFYMVIAAQELLPEIIGALTMGPWDDLLVEFQHRSPGSLWPDMAPLGLRTAFSDGFLRFDCYRSLFHHKDRELFQKRAGIKDAFLNSFPEFPKFDDEILRMYPYMILGKIRHRYGEIMLELDRKDPDRRLAQGVVWPKGAWKKVLATTGIINYLNRTREQDDYFVFRLTLQGYPKLSFFEQLSPETLLSTMEEEFEELVVSNLEDCEAWTAHKGLHYHNLVRYFTLWSNKRQEQDSGTCNLM
;
A
#
# COMPACT_ATOMS: atom_id res chain seq x y z
N MET A 1 36.95 -52.26 -25.68
CA MET A 1 36.29 -52.08 -24.37
C MET A 1 37.11 -51.08 -23.56
N ALA A 2 36.58 -49.88 -23.39
CA ALA A 2 37.05 -48.91 -22.41
C ALA A 2 35.79 -48.26 -21.82
N PRO A 3 35.55 -48.31 -20.50
CA PRO A 3 34.42 -47.60 -19.92
C PRO A 3 34.81 -46.12 -19.75
N SER A 4 34.00 -45.27 -20.36
CA SER A 4 33.96 -43.83 -20.14
C SER A 4 33.70 -43.54 -18.66
N GLN A 5 34.59 -42.78 -18.04
CA GLN A 5 34.37 -42.17 -16.72
C GLN A 5 33.27 -41.12 -16.86
N ALA A 6 32.03 -41.48 -16.55
CA ALA A 6 31.01 -40.51 -16.18
C ALA A 6 31.45 -39.88 -14.86
N SER A 7 31.88 -38.63 -14.92
CA SER A 7 32.21 -37.78 -13.77
C SER A 7 31.04 -37.75 -12.80
N GLY A 8 31.19 -38.46 -11.68
CA GLY A 8 30.29 -38.32 -10.53
C GLY A 8 30.41 -36.90 -9.99
N GLN A 9 29.42 -36.06 -10.29
CA GLN A 9 29.14 -34.88 -9.48
C GLN A 9 28.83 -35.38 -8.07
N ARG A 10 29.82 -35.35 -7.17
CA ARG A 10 29.55 -35.44 -5.73
C ARG A 10 28.59 -34.29 -5.42
N LEU A 11 27.36 -34.61 -5.00
CA LEU A 11 26.57 -33.65 -4.23
C LEU A 11 27.46 -33.24 -3.06
N TRP A 12 27.95 -32.00 -3.08
CA TRP A 12 28.64 -31.45 -1.93
C TRP A 12 27.61 -31.41 -0.79
N SER A 13 27.86 -32.18 0.26
CA SER A 13 27.06 -32.13 1.48
C SER A 13 27.09 -30.71 2.02
N ASP A 14 25.94 -30.23 2.51
CA ASP A 14 25.80 -28.92 3.14
C ASP A 14 26.96 -28.67 4.12
N PRO A 15 27.84 -27.68 3.88
CA PRO A 15 29.04 -27.47 4.70
C PRO A 15 28.69 -27.11 6.15
N PHE A 16 27.50 -26.56 6.39
CA PHE A 16 27.02 -26.20 7.72
C PHE A 16 26.60 -27.43 8.55
N SER A 17 26.39 -28.59 7.90
CA SER A 17 26.05 -29.84 8.60
C SER A 17 27.21 -30.39 9.44
N ALA A 18 28.45 -30.06 9.09
CA ALA A 18 29.64 -30.48 9.82
C ALA A 18 30.03 -29.51 10.95
N LEU A 19 29.36 -28.35 11.04
CA LEU A 19 29.65 -27.32 12.05
C LEU A 19 28.78 -27.52 13.30
N PRO A 20 29.30 -27.20 14.50
CA PRO A 20 28.49 -27.10 15.71
C PRO A 20 27.36 -26.07 15.56
N SER A 21 26.24 -26.29 16.26
CA SER A 21 25.07 -25.40 16.24
C SER A 21 25.42 -23.96 16.58
N GLU A 22 26.35 -23.75 17.51
CA GLU A 22 26.77 -22.45 18.00
C GLU A 22 27.50 -21.66 16.91
N ILE A 23 28.29 -22.35 16.08
CA ILE A 23 28.98 -21.74 14.93
C ILE A 23 27.96 -21.36 13.86
N ASN A 24 26.97 -22.21 13.60
CA ASN A 24 25.90 -21.90 12.64
C ASN A 24 25.06 -20.69 13.09
N ILE A 25 24.82 -20.53 14.40
CA ILE A 25 24.19 -19.33 14.96
C ILE A 25 25.07 -18.10 14.73
N GLN A 26 26.36 -18.17 15.06
CA GLN A 26 27.29 -17.05 14.86
C GLN A 26 27.35 -16.64 13.39
N VAL A 27 27.44 -17.59 12.46
CA VAL A 27 27.40 -17.31 11.02
C VAL A 27 26.16 -16.48 10.68
N LEU A 28 24.97 -16.92 11.09
CA LEU A 28 23.73 -16.19 10.82
C LEU A 28 23.69 -14.79 11.46
N GLN A 29 24.33 -14.60 12.62
CA GLN A 29 24.42 -13.29 13.28
C GLN A 29 25.38 -12.32 12.60
N TYR A 30 26.41 -12.82 11.91
CA TYR A 30 27.34 -11.99 11.15
C TYR A 30 26.78 -11.54 9.80
N LEU A 31 25.72 -12.19 9.31
CA LEU A 31 25.09 -11.86 8.04
C LEU A 31 24.15 -10.67 8.18
N SER A 32 24.07 -9.86 7.13
CA SER A 32 22.97 -8.90 7.01
C SER A 32 21.65 -9.64 6.78
N LEU A 33 20.51 -8.99 7.08
CA LEU A 33 19.19 -9.56 6.76
C LEU A 33 19.06 -9.96 5.28
N HIS A 34 19.68 -9.19 4.38
CA HIS A 34 19.69 -9.49 2.95
C HIS A 34 20.48 -10.76 2.60
N ASP A 35 21.53 -11.07 3.37
CA ASP A 35 22.39 -12.24 3.15
C ASP A 35 21.87 -13.50 3.87
N ILE A 36 21.13 -13.33 4.97
CA ILE A 36 20.47 -14.45 5.66
C ILE A 36 19.49 -15.16 4.72
N ARG A 37 18.74 -14.42 3.89
CA ARG A 37 17.73 -14.98 2.98
C ARG A 37 18.33 -15.97 1.95
N PRO A 38 19.34 -15.63 1.14
CA PRO A 38 19.96 -16.60 0.24
C PRO A 38 20.69 -17.72 0.99
N ALA A 39 21.25 -17.44 2.18
CA ALA A 39 21.92 -18.45 2.99
C ALA A 39 20.97 -19.57 3.46
N ILE A 40 19.79 -19.24 3.99
CA ILE A 40 18.82 -20.25 4.43
C ILE A 40 18.12 -20.97 3.28
N VAL A 41 18.04 -20.35 2.10
CA VAL A 41 17.56 -21.04 0.88
C VAL A 41 18.59 -22.08 0.41
N SER A 42 19.87 -21.78 0.60
CA SER A 42 20.98 -22.62 0.14
C SER A 42 21.36 -23.72 1.14
N SER A 43 20.94 -23.61 2.41
CA SER A 43 21.26 -24.56 3.48
C SER A 43 20.06 -24.84 4.38
N LEU A 44 19.59 -26.09 4.37
CA LEU A 44 18.53 -26.56 5.27
C LEU A 44 18.98 -26.53 6.73
N ILE A 45 20.29 -26.72 6.99
CA ILE A 45 20.85 -26.61 8.34
C ILE A 45 20.70 -25.18 8.86
N LEU A 46 21.09 -24.18 8.07
CA LEU A 46 20.94 -22.78 8.45
C LEU A 46 19.47 -22.37 8.62
N LEU A 47 18.56 -22.89 7.78
CA LEU A 47 17.12 -22.67 7.96
C LEU A 47 16.64 -23.19 9.32
N ARG A 48 16.98 -24.44 9.68
CA ARG A 48 16.60 -25.03 10.97
C ARG A 48 17.23 -24.29 12.14
N THR A 49 18.48 -23.86 12.01
CA THR A 49 19.17 -23.04 13.01
C THR A 49 18.46 -21.70 13.22
N LEU A 50 18.05 -21.04 12.13
CA LEU A 50 17.27 -19.81 12.18
C LEU A 50 15.92 -20.01 12.88
N GLU A 51 15.17 -21.04 12.52
CA GLU A 51 13.86 -21.33 13.11
C GLU A 51 13.95 -21.62 14.62
N SER A 52 14.97 -22.36 15.03
CA SER A 52 15.20 -22.77 16.42
C SER A 52 15.75 -21.64 17.29
N ASN A 53 16.47 -20.67 16.69
CA ASN A 53 17.16 -19.59 17.41
C ASN A 53 16.70 -18.20 16.97
N ARG A 54 15.47 -18.10 16.45
CA ARG A 54 14.96 -16.89 15.77
C ARG A 54 15.07 -15.62 16.61
N GLN A 55 14.75 -15.69 17.90
CA GLN A 55 14.79 -14.52 18.77
C GLN A 55 16.21 -13.97 18.93
N TYR A 56 17.21 -14.86 19.00
CA TYR A 56 18.61 -14.49 19.18
C TYR A 56 19.25 -13.99 17.88
N ILE A 57 18.86 -14.56 16.74
CA ILE A 57 19.38 -14.16 15.41
C ILE A 57 18.69 -12.88 14.92
N LEU A 58 17.38 -12.76 15.10
CA LEU A 58 16.62 -11.60 14.62
C LEU A 58 16.66 -10.42 15.59
N GLY A 59 16.84 -10.69 16.89
CA GLY A 59 16.85 -9.70 17.97
C GLY A 59 17.64 -8.43 17.67
N PRO A 60 18.89 -8.51 17.18
CA PRO A 60 19.69 -7.33 16.82
C PRO A 60 19.07 -6.41 15.76
N HIS A 61 18.19 -6.94 14.90
CA HIS A 61 17.57 -6.18 13.81
C HIS A 61 16.26 -5.49 14.21
N LEU A 62 15.62 -5.94 15.30
CA LEU A 62 14.30 -5.46 15.70
C LEU A 62 14.29 -4.02 16.24
N PRO A 63 15.24 -3.57 17.09
CA PRO A 63 15.16 -2.23 17.69
C PRO A 63 15.02 -1.12 16.65
N LYS A 64 15.80 -1.18 15.57
CA LYS A 64 15.75 -0.17 14.50
C LYS A 64 14.41 -0.16 13.77
N LEU A 65 13.83 -1.33 13.51
CA LEU A 65 12.52 -1.43 12.87
C LEU A 65 11.42 -0.94 13.81
N LEU A 66 11.45 -1.32 15.09
CA LEU A 66 10.45 -0.93 16.07
C LEU A 66 10.48 0.57 16.37
N LEU A 67 11.60 1.28 16.14
CA LEU A 67 11.62 2.75 16.18
C LEU A 67 10.74 3.38 15.10
N SER A 68 10.61 2.75 13.94
CA SER A 68 9.78 3.24 12.82
C SER A 68 8.35 2.73 12.90
N TYR A 69 8.18 1.44 13.19
CA TYR A 69 6.88 0.76 13.19
C TYR A 69 6.15 0.85 14.55
N GLY A 70 6.85 1.21 15.62
CA GLY A 70 6.28 1.33 16.95
C GLY A 70 6.12 0.02 17.71
N ASP A 71 5.53 -0.99 17.07
CA ASP A 71 5.25 -2.28 17.69
C ASP A 71 5.38 -3.48 16.75
N VAL A 72 5.27 -4.67 17.34
CA VAL A 72 5.35 -5.96 16.64
C VAL A 72 4.12 -6.25 15.77
N SER A 73 2.97 -5.65 16.09
CA SER A 73 1.73 -5.84 15.31
C SER A 73 1.87 -5.24 13.91
N SER A 74 2.57 -4.12 13.80
CA SER A 74 2.91 -3.50 12.52
C SER A 74 3.83 -4.38 11.66
N LEU A 75 4.69 -5.21 12.27
CA LEU A 75 5.51 -6.18 11.52
C LEU A 75 4.66 -7.30 10.90
N HIS A 76 3.57 -7.71 11.57
CA HIS A 76 2.62 -8.66 11.02
C HIS A 76 1.86 -8.08 9.83
N LEU A 77 1.43 -6.81 9.94
CA LEU A 77 0.78 -6.10 8.85
C LEU A 77 1.72 -5.88 7.66
N ALA A 78 2.99 -5.54 7.90
CA ALA A 78 4.00 -5.43 6.84
C ALA A 78 4.18 -6.75 6.08
N ALA A 79 4.24 -7.87 6.82
CA ALA A 79 4.32 -9.19 6.22
C ALA A 79 3.07 -9.54 5.40
N ALA A 80 1.88 -9.22 5.91
CA ALA A 80 0.63 -9.44 5.20
C ALA A 80 0.54 -8.59 3.92
N ALA A 81 0.87 -7.31 3.99
CA ALA A 81 0.91 -6.40 2.86
C ALA A 81 1.83 -6.94 1.75
N MET A 82 3.07 -7.32 2.09
CA MET A 82 4.00 -7.91 1.13
C MET A 82 3.53 -9.24 0.57
N HIS A 83 2.86 -10.07 1.38
CA HIS A 83 2.31 -11.34 0.91
C HIS A 83 1.15 -11.12 -0.07
N LEU A 84 0.24 -10.18 0.23
CA LEU A 84 -0.88 -9.81 -0.63
C LEU A 84 -0.39 -9.27 -1.98
N ARG A 85 0.62 -8.39 -1.98
CA ARG A 85 1.26 -7.91 -3.22
C ARG A 85 1.79 -9.07 -4.08
N LYS A 86 2.44 -10.06 -3.46
CA LYS A 86 2.93 -11.26 -4.15
C LYS A 86 1.79 -12.12 -4.71
N LEU A 87 0.70 -12.28 -3.96
CA LEU A 87 -0.48 -13.00 -4.44
C LEU A 87 -1.10 -12.28 -5.65
N HIS A 88 -1.24 -10.96 -5.59
CA HIS A 88 -1.76 -10.17 -6.71
C HIS A 88 -0.92 -10.31 -7.96
N SER A 89 0.41 -10.20 -7.84
CA SER A 89 1.32 -10.39 -8.97
C SER A 89 1.25 -11.82 -9.53
N LYS A 90 1.20 -12.84 -8.66
CA LYS A 90 1.10 -14.25 -9.09
C LYS A 90 -0.23 -14.57 -9.79
N HIS A 91 -1.30 -13.84 -9.46
CA HIS A 91 -2.67 -14.11 -9.91
C HIS A 91 -3.25 -13.01 -10.82
N GLU A 92 -2.39 -12.21 -11.46
CA GLU A 92 -2.76 -11.04 -12.26
C GLU A 92 -3.70 -11.32 -13.45
N GLY A 93 -3.77 -12.58 -13.91
CA GLY A 93 -4.68 -13.05 -14.96
C GLY A 93 -5.78 -14.00 -14.50
N ASN A 94 -5.91 -14.25 -13.18
CA ASN A 94 -6.88 -15.19 -12.66
C ASN A 94 -8.26 -14.54 -12.47
N THR A 95 -9.30 -15.36 -12.43
CA THR A 95 -10.65 -14.90 -12.09
C THR A 95 -10.72 -14.38 -10.65
N ILE A 96 -11.60 -13.40 -10.39
CA ILE A 96 -11.89 -12.85 -9.05
C ILE A 96 -12.04 -13.95 -8.00
N THR A 97 -12.84 -15.00 -8.29
CA THR A 97 -13.10 -16.08 -7.33
C THR A 97 -11.86 -16.87 -6.92
N VAL A 98 -10.90 -17.02 -7.84
CA VAL A 98 -9.61 -17.66 -7.52
C VAL A 98 -8.78 -16.72 -6.64
N LEU A 99 -8.73 -15.43 -6.97
CA LEU A 99 -8.00 -14.46 -6.17
C LEU A 99 -8.58 -14.33 -4.75
N GLU A 100 -9.91 -14.24 -4.60
CA GLU A 100 -10.60 -14.22 -3.31
C GLU A 100 -10.19 -15.40 -2.43
N LYS A 101 -10.15 -16.61 -2.99
CA LYS A 101 -9.75 -17.83 -2.27
C LYS A 101 -8.30 -17.78 -1.77
N GLU A 102 -7.41 -17.15 -2.53
CA GLU A 102 -5.99 -17.04 -2.17
C GLU A 102 -5.73 -15.92 -1.14
N VAL A 103 -6.49 -14.82 -1.18
CA VAL A 103 -6.32 -13.69 -0.24
C VAL A 103 -7.14 -13.86 1.05
N GLU A 104 -8.22 -14.64 1.05
CA GLU A 104 -9.08 -14.90 2.22
C GLU A 104 -8.31 -15.41 3.46
N PRO A 105 -7.37 -16.36 3.36
CA PRO A 105 -6.57 -16.79 4.52
C PRO A 105 -5.76 -15.65 5.16
N VAL A 106 -5.35 -14.65 4.38
CA VAL A 106 -4.62 -13.48 4.87
C VAL A 106 -5.57 -12.53 5.61
N LEU A 107 -6.75 -12.30 5.06
CA LEU A 107 -7.82 -11.54 5.72
C LEU A 107 -8.18 -12.16 7.07
N ASP A 108 -8.43 -13.47 7.10
CA ASP A 108 -8.75 -14.20 8.34
C ASP A 108 -7.62 -14.11 9.38
N SER A 109 -6.37 -14.06 8.93
CA SER A 109 -5.22 -13.88 9.82
C SER A 109 -5.18 -12.48 10.41
N ILE A 110 -5.40 -11.45 9.60
CA ILE A 110 -5.43 -10.05 10.08
C ILE A 110 -6.56 -9.84 11.08
N LEU A 111 -7.77 -10.34 10.78
CA LEU A 111 -8.90 -10.26 11.71
C LEU A 111 -8.61 -10.97 13.04
N ARG A 112 -7.93 -12.11 13.00
CA ARG A 112 -7.47 -12.82 14.20
C ARG A 112 -6.40 -12.06 14.97
N TRP A 113 -5.45 -11.42 14.30
CA TRP A 113 -4.42 -10.61 14.97
C TRP A 113 -5.03 -9.40 15.66
N ASN A 114 -5.98 -8.72 15.02
CA ASN A 114 -6.64 -7.56 15.62
C ASN A 114 -7.50 -7.90 16.86
N ALA A 115 -7.89 -9.17 17.02
CA ALA A 115 -8.58 -9.65 18.22
C ALA A 115 -7.63 -10.06 19.36
N ARG A 116 -6.32 -10.08 19.13
CA ARG A 116 -5.30 -10.48 20.12
C ARG A 116 -4.67 -9.28 20.78
N THR A 117 -4.24 -9.45 22.03
CA THR A 117 -3.41 -8.45 22.70
C THR A 117 -1.99 -8.44 22.11
N THR A 118 -1.26 -7.32 22.24
CA THR A 118 0.11 -7.19 21.75
C THR A 118 1.05 -8.26 22.33
N GLU A 119 0.81 -8.70 23.57
CA GLU A 119 1.56 -9.78 24.22
C GLU A 119 1.32 -11.15 23.57
N GLU A 120 0.11 -11.40 23.07
CA GLU A 120 -0.27 -12.65 22.37
C GLU A 120 0.26 -12.72 20.92
N MET A 121 0.74 -11.59 20.37
CA MET A 121 1.34 -11.54 19.02
C MET A 121 2.84 -11.89 19.00
N GLY A 122 3.44 -12.25 20.15
CA GLY A 122 4.89 -12.31 20.37
C GLY A 122 5.77 -13.24 19.51
N ASP A 123 5.28 -13.81 18.41
CA ASP A 123 6.08 -14.62 17.48
C ASP A 123 6.59 -13.82 16.28
N ILE A 124 7.83 -13.32 16.37
CA ILE A 124 8.48 -12.62 15.26
C ILE A 124 9.20 -13.61 14.34
N ARG A 125 8.80 -13.63 13.07
CA ARG A 125 9.38 -14.52 12.05
C ARG A 125 10.28 -13.75 11.09
N PHE A 126 11.25 -14.43 10.51
CA PHE A 126 12.22 -13.82 9.59
C PHE A 126 11.56 -13.08 8.42
N TYR A 127 10.53 -13.66 7.81
CA TYR A 127 9.83 -13.00 6.70
C TYR A 127 9.12 -11.70 7.11
N MET A 128 8.73 -11.55 8.38
CA MET A 128 8.13 -10.31 8.89
C MET A 128 9.17 -9.20 8.97
N VAL A 129 10.36 -9.54 9.47
CA VAL A 129 11.51 -8.61 9.55
C VAL A 129 11.93 -8.16 8.16
N ILE A 130 12.02 -9.10 7.20
CA ILE A 130 12.33 -8.77 5.80
C ILE A 130 11.26 -7.88 5.18
N ALA A 131 9.98 -8.22 5.33
CA ALA A 131 8.89 -7.41 4.79
C ALA A 131 8.88 -5.99 5.36
N ALA A 132 9.07 -5.84 6.66
CA ALA A 132 9.16 -4.54 7.32
C ALA A 132 10.37 -3.74 6.83
N GLN A 133 11.51 -4.38 6.61
CA GLN A 133 12.68 -3.69 6.06
C GLN A 133 12.45 -3.26 4.60
N GLU A 134 11.83 -4.10 3.77
CA GLU A 134 11.52 -3.82 2.37
C GLU A 134 10.49 -2.68 2.22
N LEU A 135 9.49 -2.61 3.09
CA LEU A 135 8.44 -1.57 3.05
C LEU A 135 8.83 -0.24 3.72
N LEU A 136 9.87 -0.23 4.55
CA LEU A 136 10.26 0.97 5.31
C LEU A 136 10.52 2.20 4.42
N PRO A 137 11.23 2.09 3.26
CA PRO A 137 11.41 3.23 2.36
C PRO A 137 10.10 3.78 1.83
N GLU A 138 9.10 2.93 1.55
CA GLU A 138 7.78 3.37 1.08
C GLU A 138 7.02 4.14 2.15
N ILE A 139 7.07 3.65 3.40
CA ILE A 139 6.44 4.33 4.55
C ILE A 139 7.10 5.69 4.79
N ILE A 140 8.44 5.74 4.73
CA ILE A 140 9.18 7.00 4.86
C ILE A 140 8.82 7.95 3.71
N GLY A 141 8.79 7.44 2.47
CA GLY A 141 8.36 8.20 1.30
C GLY A 141 6.96 8.80 1.49
N ALA A 142 5.99 7.97 1.88
CA ALA A 142 4.62 8.38 2.21
C ALA A 142 4.55 9.47 3.30
N LEU A 143 5.43 9.39 4.31
CA LEU A 143 5.48 10.34 5.41
C LEU A 143 6.06 11.69 4.96
N THR A 144 7.12 11.66 4.13
CA THR A 144 7.84 12.84 3.64
C THR A 144 7.15 13.60 2.51
N MET A 145 6.07 13.06 1.93
CA MET A 145 5.34 13.70 0.84
C MET A 145 4.45 14.86 1.29
N GLY A 146 4.83 16.07 0.90
CA GLY A 146 3.97 17.27 0.80
C GLY A 146 3.78 18.05 2.11
N PRO A 147 3.58 19.39 2.01
CA PRO A 147 3.32 20.23 3.16
C PRO A 147 1.93 19.89 3.73
N TRP A 148 1.92 19.51 5.01
CA TRP A 148 0.70 19.35 5.78
C TRP A 148 0.10 20.72 6.20
N ASP A 149 0.00 21.73 5.33
CA ASP A 149 -0.04 23.15 5.78
C ASP A 149 -1.00 23.47 6.94
N ASP A 150 -2.20 22.87 7.01
CA ASP A 150 -3.12 23.11 8.15
C ASP A 150 -2.86 22.22 9.38
N LEU A 151 -2.43 20.97 9.20
CA LEU A 151 -2.14 20.03 10.28
C LEU A 151 -0.74 20.25 10.88
N LEU A 152 0.23 20.66 10.06
CA LEU A 152 1.56 21.09 10.46
C LEU A 152 1.47 22.23 11.46
N VAL A 153 0.57 23.19 11.28
CA VAL A 153 0.44 24.34 12.20
C VAL A 153 0.01 23.88 13.59
N GLU A 154 -0.95 22.95 13.67
CA GLU A 154 -1.42 22.39 14.93
C GLU A 154 -0.39 21.45 15.58
N PHE A 155 0.36 20.69 14.78
CA PHE A 155 1.40 19.77 15.25
C PHE A 155 2.74 20.45 15.60
N GLN A 156 3.16 21.46 14.83
CA GLN A 156 4.35 22.28 15.12
C GLN A 156 4.20 23.03 16.44
N HIS A 157 2.97 23.43 16.81
CA HIS A 157 2.67 23.99 18.13
C HIS A 157 2.89 22.97 19.26
N ARG A 158 2.57 21.70 19.03
CA ARG A 158 2.67 20.63 20.06
C ARG A 158 4.07 20.04 20.18
N SER A 159 4.87 20.03 19.12
CA SER A 159 6.25 19.53 19.16
C SER A 159 7.13 20.17 18.08
N PRO A 160 7.75 21.34 18.36
CA PRO A 160 8.60 22.05 17.42
C PRO A 160 9.84 21.21 17.07
N GLY A 161 9.97 20.82 15.79
CA GLY A 161 11.12 20.05 15.27
C GLY A 161 10.87 18.55 14.98
N SER A 162 9.65 18.05 15.16
CA SER A 162 9.31 16.62 15.15
C SER A 162 8.82 16.03 13.81
N LEU A 163 9.11 16.67 12.67
CA LEU A 163 8.60 16.25 11.36
C LEU A 163 9.35 15.09 10.70
N TRP A 164 10.37 14.56 11.37
CA TRP A 164 11.21 13.48 10.86
C TRP A 164 10.74 12.12 11.39
N PRO A 165 10.70 11.03 10.59
CA PRO A 165 10.46 9.67 11.07
C PRO A 165 11.36 9.16 12.21
N ASP A 166 12.48 9.80 12.53
CA ASP A 166 13.28 9.47 13.72
C ASP A 166 13.02 10.41 14.91
N MET A 167 12.48 11.60 14.67
CA MET A 167 12.25 12.67 15.66
C MET A 167 10.77 12.83 16.07
N ALA A 168 9.83 12.23 15.33
CA ALA A 168 8.42 12.22 15.70
C ALA A 168 8.18 11.38 16.97
N PRO A 169 7.21 11.77 17.84
CA PRO A 169 6.80 10.95 18.97
C PRO A 169 6.50 9.51 18.52
N LEU A 170 6.95 8.52 19.29
CA LEU A 170 6.83 7.10 18.92
C LEU A 170 5.39 6.74 18.52
N GLY A 171 4.39 7.18 19.30
CA GLY A 171 2.98 6.93 18.99
C GLY A 171 2.52 7.46 17.63
N LEU A 172 3.10 8.58 17.16
CA LEU A 172 2.81 9.15 15.85
C LEU A 172 3.32 8.25 14.71
N ARG A 173 4.53 7.74 14.88
CA ARG A 173 5.20 6.86 13.91
C ARG A 173 4.50 5.51 13.84
N THR A 174 4.10 5.00 14.99
CA THR A 174 3.24 3.81 15.10
C THR A 174 1.94 4.03 14.33
N ALA A 175 1.22 5.12 14.61
CA ALA A 175 -0.07 5.41 13.97
C ALA A 175 0.03 5.56 12.46
N PHE A 176 1.08 6.22 11.99
CA PHE A 176 1.32 6.37 10.56
C PHE A 176 1.66 5.05 9.89
N SER A 177 2.61 4.30 10.45
CA SER A 177 3.02 3.01 9.89
C SER A 177 1.87 2.01 9.86
N ASP A 178 1.13 1.89 10.97
CA ASP A 178 -0.07 1.05 11.04
C ASP A 178 -1.13 1.48 10.02
N GLY A 179 -1.46 2.77 9.96
CA GLY A 179 -2.42 3.31 9.00
C GLY A 179 -2.02 3.05 7.53
N PHE A 180 -0.73 3.21 7.20
CA PHE A 180 -0.20 2.95 5.86
C PHE A 180 -0.34 1.46 5.51
N LEU A 181 0.12 0.58 6.40
CA LEU A 181 0.12 -0.86 6.16
C LEU A 181 -1.30 -1.42 6.07
N ARG A 182 -2.22 -0.93 6.90
CA ARG A 182 -3.63 -1.33 6.85
C ARG A 182 -4.32 -0.85 5.59
N PHE A 183 -4.02 0.37 5.13
CA PHE A 183 -4.49 0.81 3.82
C PHE A 183 -3.94 -0.06 2.70
N ASP A 184 -2.66 -0.41 2.75
CA ASP A 184 -2.00 -1.28 1.77
C ASP A 184 -2.60 -2.70 1.75
N CYS A 185 -2.94 -3.23 2.92
CA CYS A 185 -3.69 -4.47 3.05
C CYS A 185 -5.11 -4.33 2.53
N TYR A 186 -5.83 -3.27 2.90
CA TYR A 186 -7.21 -3.02 2.47
C TYR A 186 -7.34 -3.01 0.96
N ARG A 187 -6.50 -2.23 0.27
CA ARG A 187 -6.54 -2.18 -1.20
C ARG A 187 -6.28 -3.55 -1.81
N SER A 188 -5.33 -4.31 -1.27
CA SER A 188 -4.99 -5.63 -1.82
C SER A 188 -6.02 -6.70 -1.45
N LEU A 189 -6.75 -6.55 -0.35
CA LEU A 189 -7.78 -7.52 0.06
C LEU A 189 -9.10 -7.30 -0.66
N PHE A 190 -9.44 -6.05 -0.98
CA PHE A 190 -10.78 -5.69 -1.42
C PHE A 190 -10.83 -5.13 -2.84
N HIS A 191 -9.68 -4.85 -3.46
CA HIS A 191 -9.61 -4.29 -4.79
C HIS A 191 -8.56 -5.01 -5.65
N HIS A 192 -8.95 -5.34 -6.88
CA HIS A 192 -8.04 -5.85 -7.91
C HIS A 192 -8.38 -5.19 -9.24
N LYS A 193 -7.48 -4.32 -9.71
CA LYS A 193 -7.64 -3.51 -10.95
C LYS A 193 -8.96 -2.71 -10.94
N ASP A 194 -9.98 -3.24 -11.60
CA ASP A 194 -11.33 -2.72 -11.83
C ASP A 194 -12.41 -3.33 -10.93
N ARG A 195 -12.08 -4.41 -10.22
CA ARG A 195 -13.08 -5.21 -9.51
C ARG A 195 -12.91 -5.14 -8.01
N GLU A 196 -14.04 -5.15 -7.34
CA GLU A 196 -14.09 -5.36 -5.91
C GLU A 196 -14.09 -6.85 -5.60
N LEU A 197 -13.27 -7.21 -4.62
CA LEU A 197 -13.27 -8.54 -4.03
C LEU A 197 -14.29 -8.59 -2.89
N PHE A 198 -14.82 -9.77 -2.64
CA PHE A 198 -15.76 -10.12 -1.58
C PHE A 198 -17.11 -9.38 -1.65
N GLN A 199 -17.59 -8.99 -2.84
CA GLN A 199 -18.88 -8.29 -3.00
C GLN A 199 -20.07 -9.04 -2.36
N LYS A 200 -20.02 -10.38 -2.31
CA LYS A 200 -21.08 -11.22 -1.73
C LYS A 200 -21.05 -11.31 -0.20
N ARG A 201 -20.02 -10.77 0.46
CA ARG A 201 -19.87 -10.80 1.92
C ARG A 201 -20.10 -9.41 2.51
N ALA A 202 -21.37 -9.09 2.74
CA ALA A 202 -21.74 -7.83 3.39
C ALA A 202 -21.03 -7.69 4.76
N GLY A 203 -20.52 -6.49 5.05
CA GLY A 203 -19.91 -6.15 6.35
C GLY A 203 -18.49 -6.65 6.58
N ILE A 204 -17.87 -7.42 5.67
CA ILE A 204 -16.48 -7.88 5.86
C ILE A 204 -15.46 -6.73 5.77
N LYS A 205 -15.74 -5.75 4.91
CA LYS A 205 -14.96 -4.50 4.82
C LYS A 205 -15.07 -3.72 6.12
N ASP A 206 -16.28 -3.60 6.66
CA ASP A 206 -16.52 -2.93 7.95
C ASP A 206 -15.84 -3.67 9.10
N ALA A 207 -15.85 -5.01 9.11
CA ALA A 207 -15.15 -5.80 10.12
C ALA A 207 -13.63 -5.55 10.09
N PHE A 208 -13.04 -5.51 8.89
CA PHE A 208 -11.63 -5.14 8.73
C PHE A 208 -11.38 -3.70 9.22
N LEU A 209 -12.21 -2.76 8.81
CA LEU A 209 -12.09 -1.34 9.17
C LEU A 209 -12.51 -1.01 10.61
N ASN A 210 -13.16 -1.91 11.33
CA ASN A 210 -13.51 -1.70 12.75
C ASN A 210 -12.56 -2.45 13.68
N SER A 211 -11.60 -3.20 13.12
CA SER A 211 -10.60 -3.97 13.87
C SER A 211 -9.31 -3.19 14.13
N PHE A 212 -9.34 -1.86 14.00
CA PHE A 212 -8.21 -1.03 14.44
C PHE A 212 -8.17 -1.03 15.99
N PRO A 213 -7.02 -1.37 16.61
CA PRO A 213 -6.90 -1.29 18.06
C PRO A 213 -7.17 0.16 18.52
N GLU A 214 -7.74 0.30 19.72
CA GLU A 214 -7.78 1.60 20.40
C GLU A 214 -6.33 2.05 20.60
N PHE A 215 -5.91 3.05 19.82
CA PHE A 215 -4.58 3.65 19.96
C PHE A 215 -4.39 4.21 21.38
N PRO A 216 -3.15 4.34 21.87
CA PRO A 216 -2.91 4.98 23.16
C PRO A 216 -3.52 6.39 23.14
N LYS A 217 -4.16 6.75 24.27
CA LYS A 217 -4.85 8.04 24.50
C LYS A 217 -3.92 9.24 24.33
N PHE A 218 -3.60 9.61 23.11
CA PHE A 218 -3.26 10.97 22.72
C PHE A 218 -4.57 11.57 22.24
N ASP A 219 -5.08 12.60 22.94
CA ASP A 219 -6.32 13.33 22.65
C ASP A 219 -7.01 12.92 21.33
N ASP A 220 -7.98 12.01 21.49
CA ASP A 220 -8.33 10.87 20.63
C ASP A 220 -8.94 11.16 19.24
N GLU A 221 -8.91 12.39 18.71
CA GLU A 221 -9.54 12.69 17.41
C GLU A 221 -8.55 12.61 16.24
N ILE A 222 -7.33 13.13 16.40
CA ILE A 222 -6.35 13.16 15.30
C ILE A 222 -5.82 11.75 14.96
N LEU A 223 -5.69 10.87 15.96
CA LEU A 223 -5.22 9.50 15.73
C LEU A 223 -6.21 8.65 14.93
N ARG A 224 -7.52 8.85 15.11
CA ARG A 224 -8.57 8.21 14.29
C ARG A 224 -8.54 8.63 12.83
N MET A 225 -7.86 9.74 12.53
CA MET A 225 -7.79 10.32 11.19
C MET A 225 -6.61 9.80 10.36
N TYR A 226 -5.65 9.05 10.94
CA TYR A 226 -4.40 8.67 10.25
C TYR A 226 -4.59 7.89 8.94
N PRO A 227 -5.41 6.83 8.89
CA PRO A 227 -5.67 6.12 7.63
C PRO A 227 -6.26 7.05 6.55
N TYR A 228 -7.13 7.99 6.96
CA TYR A 228 -7.74 8.98 6.07
C TYR A 228 -6.77 10.06 5.63
N MET A 229 -5.81 10.43 6.48
CA MET A 229 -4.74 11.37 6.16
C MET A 229 -3.80 10.78 5.09
N ILE A 230 -3.45 9.50 5.21
CA ILE A 230 -2.61 8.80 4.22
C ILE A 230 -3.33 8.70 2.88
N LEU A 231 -4.61 8.30 2.90
CA LEU A 231 -5.48 8.30 1.72
C LEU A 231 -5.61 9.68 1.08
N GLY A 232 -5.89 10.70 1.88
CA GLY A 232 -6.03 12.08 1.45
C GLY A 232 -4.74 12.60 0.81
N LYS A 233 -3.58 12.25 1.37
CA LYS A 233 -2.27 12.59 0.81
C LYS A 233 -2.01 11.92 -0.53
N ILE A 234 -2.16 10.59 -0.61
CA ILE A 234 -1.97 9.86 -1.86
C ILE A 234 -2.90 10.42 -2.93
N ARG A 235 -4.18 10.63 -2.59
CA ARG A 235 -5.17 11.25 -3.48
C ARG A 235 -4.76 12.64 -3.94
N HIS A 236 -4.33 13.49 -3.00
CA HIS A 236 -3.91 14.86 -3.31
C HIS A 236 -2.74 14.89 -4.30
N ARG A 237 -1.74 14.02 -4.11
CA ARG A 237 -0.58 13.91 -5.01
C ARG A 237 -0.96 13.44 -6.42
N TYR A 238 -1.84 12.45 -6.52
CA TYR A 238 -2.43 12.12 -7.82
C TYR A 238 -3.12 13.32 -8.45
N GLY A 239 -3.86 14.11 -7.66
CA GLY A 239 -4.44 15.37 -8.11
C GLY A 239 -3.40 16.40 -8.57
N GLU A 240 -2.28 16.58 -7.85
CA GLU A 240 -1.19 17.48 -8.26
C GLU A 240 -0.59 17.06 -9.60
N ILE A 241 -0.34 15.77 -9.79
CA ILE A 241 0.16 15.22 -11.06
C ILE A 241 -0.82 15.54 -12.19
N MET A 242 -2.11 15.29 -11.99
CA MET A 242 -3.16 15.58 -12.97
C MET A 242 -3.20 17.07 -13.32
N LEU A 243 -3.15 17.95 -12.31
CA LEU A 243 -3.13 19.40 -12.50
C LEU A 243 -1.88 19.87 -13.25
N GLU A 244 -0.71 19.28 -12.99
CA GLU A 244 0.53 19.61 -13.69
C GLU A 244 0.46 19.20 -15.17
N LEU A 245 -0.04 18.01 -15.46
CA LEU A 245 -0.27 17.55 -16.84
C LEU A 245 -1.23 18.49 -17.58
N ASP A 246 -2.31 18.90 -16.93
CA ASP A 246 -3.30 19.83 -17.49
C ASP A 246 -2.73 21.22 -17.78
N ARG A 247 -1.82 21.72 -16.92
CA ARG A 247 -1.17 23.02 -17.09
C ARG A 247 -0.14 23.02 -18.21
N LYS A 248 0.52 21.88 -18.47
CA LYS A 248 1.56 21.77 -19.50
C LYS A 248 1.01 21.63 -20.91
N ASP A 249 -0.28 21.31 -21.08
CA ASP A 249 -0.91 21.18 -22.40
C ASP A 249 -2.33 21.78 -22.46
N PRO A 250 -2.46 23.12 -22.25
CA PRO A 250 -3.77 23.79 -22.27
C PRO A 250 -4.40 23.82 -23.67
N ASP A 251 -3.59 23.78 -24.74
CA ASP A 251 -4.04 23.87 -26.13
C ASP A 251 -4.65 22.54 -26.64
N ARG A 252 -4.25 21.38 -26.09
CA ARG A 252 -4.88 20.08 -26.39
C ARG A 252 -6.35 19.97 -25.96
N ARG A 253 -6.79 20.70 -24.91
CA ARG A 253 -8.20 20.71 -24.48
C ARG A 253 -9.11 21.47 -25.44
N LEU A 254 -8.56 22.42 -26.19
CA LEU A 254 -9.31 23.29 -27.11
C LEU A 254 -9.31 22.76 -28.55
N ALA A 255 -8.33 21.95 -28.92
CA ALA A 255 -8.25 21.35 -30.24
C ALA A 255 -8.79 19.91 -30.22
N GLN A 256 -10.01 19.71 -30.72
CA GLN A 256 -10.27 18.78 -31.84
C GLN A 256 -11.77 18.47 -32.07
N GLY A 257 -12.37 19.14 -33.04
CA GLY A 257 -13.36 18.49 -33.90
C GLY A 257 -12.62 17.53 -34.83
N VAL A 258 -12.58 16.24 -34.52
CA VAL A 258 -11.84 15.26 -35.34
C VAL A 258 -12.66 14.85 -36.56
N VAL A 259 -12.12 15.12 -37.75
CA VAL A 259 -12.57 14.51 -39.01
C VAL A 259 -11.76 13.24 -39.24
N TRP A 260 -12.42 12.08 -39.17
CA TRP A 260 -11.77 10.77 -39.23
C TRP A 260 -11.48 10.32 -40.68
N PRO A 261 -10.22 10.02 -41.05
CA PRO A 261 -9.91 9.40 -42.33
C PRO A 261 -10.32 7.92 -42.33
N LYS A 262 -11.01 7.48 -43.38
CA LYS A 262 -11.43 6.07 -43.55
C LYS A 262 -10.21 5.13 -43.59
N GLY A 263 -10.19 4.11 -42.74
CA GLY A 263 -9.26 2.96 -42.85
C GLY A 263 -8.21 2.80 -41.73
N ALA A 264 -8.12 3.72 -40.77
CA ALA A 264 -7.07 3.69 -39.74
C ALA A 264 -7.55 3.22 -38.35
N TRP A 265 -8.39 2.18 -38.27
CA TRP A 265 -9.12 1.78 -37.05
C TRP A 265 -8.25 1.60 -35.78
N LYS A 266 -7.04 1.03 -35.87
CA LYS A 266 -6.14 0.93 -34.69
C LYS A 266 -5.61 2.28 -34.22
N LYS A 267 -5.29 3.19 -35.15
CA LYS A 267 -4.91 4.57 -34.82
C LYS A 267 -6.11 5.35 -34.29
N VAL A 268 -7.30 5.11 -34.83
CA VAL A 268 -8.56 5.70 -34.35
C VAL A 268 -8.79 5.32 -32.88
N LEU A 269 -8.73 4.03 -32.51
CA LEU A 269 -8.92 3.59 -31.11
C LEU A 269 -7.88 4.20 -30.15
N ALA A 270 -6.60 4.20 -30.53
CA ALA A 270 -5.56 4.85 -29.73
C ALA A 270 -5.77 6.37 -29.61
N THR A 271 -6.31 7.01 -30.65
CA THR A 271 -6.64 8.45 -30.62
C THR A 271 -7.91 8.72 -29.80
N THR A 272 -8.85 7.77 -29.75
CA THR A 272 -10.10 7.88 -28.98
C THR A 272 -9.80 7.97 -27.48
N GLY A 273 -8.90 7.16 -26.95
CA GLY A 273 -8.54 7.24 -25.52
C GLY A 273 -7.88 8.57 -25.13
N ILE A 274 -7.02 9.09 -25.99
CA ILE A 274 -6.42 10.42 -25.81
C ILE A 274 -7.49 11.52 -25.82
N ILE A 275 -8.43 11.48 -26.77
CA ILE A 275 -9.54 12.44 -26.85
C ILE A 275 -10.44 12.35 -25.60
N ASN A 276 -10.73 11.14 -25.13
CA ASN A 276 -11.55 10.92 -23.93
C ASN A 276 -10.87 11.47 -22.68
N TYR A 277 -9.56 11.21 -22.53
CA TYR A 277 -8.77 11.74 -21.42
C TYR A 277 -8.74 13.27 -21.44
N LEU A 278 -8.52 13.90 -22.60
CA LEU A 278 -8.46 15.36 -22.72
C LEU A 278 -9.82 16.03 -22.49
N ASN A 279 -10.91 15.39 -22.89
CA ASN A 279 -12.28 15.89 -22.75
C ASN A 279 -13.00 15.34 -21.51
N ARG A 280 -12.26 14.75 -20.56
CA ARG A 280 -12.84 14.17 -19.36
C ARG A 280 -13.62 15.21 -18.56
N THR A 281 -14.79 14.82 -18.05
CA THR A 281 -15.57 15.67 -17.15
C THR A 281 -14.92 15.71 -15.77
N ARG A 282 -15.31 16.68 -14.94
CA ARG A 282 -14.86 16.75 -13.54
C ARG A 282 -15.16 15.47 -12.77
N GLU A 283 -16.32 14.86 -13.01
CA GLU A 283 -16.72 13.61 -12.35
C GLU A 283 -15.86 12.43 -12.79
N GLN A 284 -15.46 12.37 -14.07
CA GLN A 284 -14.55 11.34 -14.58
C GLN A 284 -13.14 11.52 -14.02
N ASP A 285 -12.68 12.77 -13.87
CA ASP A 285 -11.40 13.11 -13.24
C ASP A 285 -11.36 12.68 -11.76
N ASP A 286 -12.39 13.05 -10.98
CA ASP A 286 -12.52 12.66 -9.58
C ASP A 286 -12.55 11.13 -9.41
N TYR A 287 -13.27 10.43 -10.29
CA TYR A 287 -13.33 8.96 -10.30
C TYR A 287 -11.97 8.35 -10.66
N PHE A 288 -11.29 8.87 -11.68
CA PHE A 288 -9.98 8.40 -12.09
C PHE A 288 -8.95 8.54 -10.97
N VAL A 289 -8.86 9.73 -10.35
CA VAL A 289 -7.98 9.99 -9.21
C VAL A 289 -8.29 9.06 -8.03
N PHE A 290 -9.56 8.79 -7.77
CA PHE A 290 -9.97 7.82 -6.75
C PHE A 290 -9.45 6.40 -7.08
N ARG A 291 -9.62 5.95 -8.32
CA ARG A 291 -9.16 4.63 -8.78
C ARG A 291 -7.63 4.52 -8.74
N LEU A 292 -6.91 5.58 -9.09
CA LEU A 292 -5.46 5.66 -8.94
C LEU A 292 -5.03 5.57 -7.47
N THR A 293 -5.76 6.24 -6.56
CA THR A 293 -5.50 6.15 -5.11
C THR A 293 -5.57 4.71 -4.62
N LEU A 294 -6.50 3.90 -5.13
CA LEU A 294 -6.60 2.47 -4.80
C LEU A 294 -5.46 1.61 -5.36
N GLN A 295 -4.67 2.12 -6.33
CA GLN A 295 -3.43 1.46 -6.76
C GLN A 295 -2.30 1.63 -5.73
N GLY A 296 -2.45 2.56 -4.79
CA GLY A 296 -1.56 2.74 -3.64
C GLY A 296 -0.25 3.45 -3.95
N TYR A 297 0.59 3.61 -2.92
CA TYR A 297 1.85 4.36 -3.01
C TYR A 297 2.84 3.85 -4.07
N PRO A 298 3.02 2.53 -4.30
CA PRO A 298 3.95 2.06 -5.33
C PRO A 298 3.67 2.62 -6.73
N LYS A 299 2.37 2.72 -7.10
CA LYS A 299 1.98 3.28 -8.40
C LYS A 299 2.22 4.79 -8.44
N LEU A 300 1.96 5.51 -7.34
CA LEU A 300 2.25 6.93 -7.23
C LEU A 300 3.76 7.19 -7.38
N SER A 301 4.58 6.47 -6.62
CA SER A 301 6.04 6.59 -6.66
C SER A 301 6.60 6.27 -8.05
N PHE A 302 6.02 5.29 -8.75
CA PHE A 302 6.36 5.01 -10.15
C PHE A 302 6.07 6.22 -11.05
N PHE A 303 4.87 6.80 -10.96
CA PHE A 303 4.51 7.97 -11.78
C PHE A 303 5.39 9.20 -11.50
N GLU A 304 5.75 9.45 -10.24
CA GLU A 304 6.63 10.56 -9.85
C GLU A 304 8.05 10.43 -10.43
N GLN A 305 8.45 9.25 -10.88
CA GLN A 305 9.76 8.99 -11.51
C GLN A 305 9.74 9.11 -13.05
N LEU A 306 8.57 9.21 -13.66
CA LEU A 306 8.45 9.25 -15.13
C LEU A 306 8.79 10.64 -15.69
N SER A 307 9.28 10.67 -16.92
CA SER A 307 9.38 11.93 -17.68
C SER A 307 7.97 12.48 -17.96
N PRO A 308 7.78 13.80 -18.12
CA PRO A 308 6.47 14.37 -18.40
C PRO A 308 5.74 13.73 -19.59
N GLU A 309 6.45 13.40 -20.66
CA GLU A 309 5.89 12.79 -21.87
C GLU A 309 5.46 11.35 -21.62
N THR A 310 6.30 10.58 -20.90
CA THR A 310 6.02 9.19 -20.55
C THR A 310 4.86 9.12 -19.56
N LEU A 311 4.82 10.04 -18.60
CA LEU A 311 3.76 10.17 -17.61
C LEU A 311 2.42 10.48 -18.27
N LEU A 312 2.39 11.43 -19.21
CA LEU A 312 1.17 11.76 -19.96
C LEU A 312 0.64 10.55 -20.73
N SER A 313 1.49 9.89 -21.53
CA SER A 313 1.08 8.70 -22.29
C SER A 313 0.57 7.58 -21.37
N THR A 314 1.23 7.38 -20.23
CA THR A 314 0.82 6.36 -19.25
C THR A 314 -0.52 6.71 -18.62
N MET A 315 -0.75 7.97 -18.26
CA MET A 315 -2.03 8.42 -17.68
C MET A 315 -3.19 8.34 -18.68
N GLU A 316 -2.93 8.64 -19.96
CA GLU A 316 -3.91 8.47 -21.04
C GLU A 316 -4.33 6.99 -21.18
N GLU A 317 -3.36 6.06 -21.17
CA GLU A 317 -3.63 4.62 -21.21
C GLU A 317 -4.42 4.14 -19.98
N GLU A 318 -4.00 4.56 -18.79
CA GLU A 318 -4.67 4.19 -17.53
C GLU A 318 -6.09 4.74 -17.45
N PHE A 319 -6.34 5.95 -17.97
CA PHE A 319 -7.68 6.51 -17.99
C PHE A 319 -8.61 5.73 -18.92
N GLU A 320 -8.12 5.33 -20.10
CA GLU A 320 -8.90 4.52 -21.02
C GLU A 320 -9.24 3.15 -20.41
N GLU A 321 -8.29 2.52 -19.73
CA GLU A 321 -8.51 1.24 -19.04
C GLU A 321 -9.46 1.38 -17.84
N LEU A 322 -9.22 2.35 -16.96
CA LEU A 322 -9.93 2.46 -15.68
C LEU A 322 -11.29 3.12 -15.80
N VAL A 323 -11.46 4.05 -16.74
CA VAL A 323 -12.67 4.88 -16.85
C VAL A 323 -13.45 4.50 -18.10
N VAL A 324 -12.88 4.58 -19.30
CA VAL A 324 -13.65 4.43 -20.53
C VAL A 324 -14.10 2.98 -20.75
N SER A 325 -13.19 2.02 -20.59
CA SER A 325 -13.49 0.59 -20.76
C SER A 325 -14.48 0.05 -19.71
N ASN A 326 -14.60 0.73 -18.55
CA ASN A 326 -15.53 0.37 -17.48
C ASN A 326 -16.86 1.14 -17.49
N LEU A 327 -16.97 2.21 -18.30
CA LEU A 327 -18.19 3.01 -18.43
C LEU A 327 -19.22 2.40 -19.39
N GLU A 328 -18.84 1.40 -20.21
CA GLU A 328 -19.79 0.62 -21.00
C GLU A 328 -20.77 -0.17 -20.11
N ASP A 329 -20.38 -0.50 -18.87
CA ASP A 329 -21.24 -1.05 -17.82
C ASP A 329 -21.86 0.09 -16.99
N CYS A 330 -22.88 0.77 -17.53
CA CYS A 330 -23.61 1.88 -16.88
C CYS A 330 -24.14 1.56 -15.45
N GLU A 331 -24.29 0.28 -15.08
CA GLU A 331 -24.65 -0.16 -13.73
C GLU A 331 -23.50 -0.03 -12.72
N ALA A 332 -22.24 -0.21 -13.15
CA ALA A 332 -21.06 -0.04 -12.29
C ALA A 332 -20.87 1.42 -11.87
N TRP A 333 -21.12 2.36 -12.78
CA TRP A 333 -21.12 3.81 -12.52
C TRP A 333 -22.18 4.24 -11.50
N THR A 334 -23.40 3.71 -11.64
CA THR A 334 -24.54 4.05 -10.76
C THR A 334 -24.39 3.41 -9.37
N ALA A 335 -23.87 2.19 -9.30
CA ALA A 335 -23.53 1.51 -8.06
C ALA A 335 -22.35 2.17 -7.32
N HIS A 336 -21.34 2.68 -8.06
CA HIS A 336 -20.19 3.36 -7.46
C HIS A 336 -20.54 4.74 -6.88
N LYS A 337 -21.41 5.51 -7.56
CA LYS A 337 -21.99 6.77 -7.04
C LYS A 337 -22.77 6.54 -5.73
N GLY A 338 -23.54 5.46 -5.65
CA GLY A 338 -24.44 5.19 -4.53
C GLY A 338 -23.75 4.67 -3.26
N LEU A 339 -22.74 3.81 -3.37
CA LEU A 339 -22.16 3.10 -2.22
C LEU A 339 -20.77 3.58 -1.82
N HIS A 340 -19.86 3.85 -2.76
CA HIS A 340 -18.43 4.05 -2.45
C HIS A 340 -18.00 5.51 -2.43
N TYR A 341 -18.46 6.30 -3.41
CA TYR A 341 -18.35 7.75 -3.31
C TYR A 341 -19.06 8.20 -2.04
N HIS A 342 -20.30 7.76 -1.78
CA HIS A 342 -20.98 8.14 -0.55
C HIS A 342 -20.38 7.56 0.73
N ASN A 343 -19.85 6.34 0.81
CA ASN A 343 -19.25 5.91 2.08
C ASN A 343 -17.90 6.58 2.32
N LEU A 344 -16.97 6.59 1.37
CA LEU A 344 -15.69 7.28 1.53
C LEU A 344 -15.90 8.79 1.65
N VAL A 345 -16.76 9.42 0.83
CA VAL A 345 -17.12 10.83 0.98
C VAL A 345 -17.92 11.07 2.24
N ARG A 346 -18.81 10.21 2.74
CA ARG A 346 -19.44 10.38 4.08
C ARG A 346 -18.43 10.28 5.20
N TYR A 347 -17.41 9.42 5.08
CA TYR A 347 -16.24 9.44 5.96
C TYR A 347 -15.42 10.74 5.78
N PHE A 348 -15.31 11.31 4.58
CA PHE A 348 -14.74 12.65 4.29
C PHE A 348 -15.68 13.85 4.61
N THR A 349 -16.99 13.68 4.79
CA THR A 349 -17.99 14.75 5.02
C THR A 349 -18.34 14.84 6.51
N LEU A 350 -18.23 13.72 7.23
CA LEU A 350 -18.10 13.73 8.70
C LEU A 350 -16.87 14.57 9.14
N TRP A 351 -15.86 14.69 8.28
CA TRP A 351 -14.72 15.60 8.45
C TRP A 351 -15.06 17.08 8.22
N SER A 352 -15.94 17.45 7.28
CA SER A 352 -16.32 18.85 7.04
C SER A 352 -17.41 19.37 7.98
N ASN A 353 -18.40 18.55 8.33
CA ASN A 353 -19.57 18.99 9.11
C ASN A 353 -19.25 19.17 10.60
N LYS A 354 -18.29 18.42 11.15
CA LYS A 354 -17.82 18.64 12.53
C LYS A 354 -17.03 19.93 12.73
N ARG A 355 -16.29 20.41 11.71
CA ARG A 355 -15.67 21.75 11.72
C ARG A 355 -16.73 22.85 11.74
N GLN A 356 -17.81 22.71 10.97
CA GLN A 356 -18.88 23.71 10.95
C GLN A 356 -19.69 23.75 12.26
N GLU A 357 -19.88 22.63 12.97
CA GLU A 357 -20.51 22.64 14.30
C GLU A 357 -19.64 23.31 15.38
N GLN A 358 -18.31 23.31 15.23
CA GLN A 358 -17.39 24.01 16.14
C GLN A 358 -17.21 25.50 15.79
N ASP A 359 -17.16 25.86 14.51
CA ASP A 359 -17.07 27.27 14.07
C ASP A 359 -18.41 28.02 14.21
N SER A 360 -19.54 27.30 14.28
CA SER A 360 -20.85 27.88 14.61
C SER A 360 -21.16 27.87 16.11
N GLY A 361 -20.33 27.22 16.94
CA GLY A 361 -20.48 27.13 18.39
C GLY A 361 -19.89 28.30 19.19
N THR A 362 -19.12 29.20 18.58
CA THR A 362 -18.45 30.33 19.26
C THR A 362 -19.05 31.71 18.99
N CYS A 363 -20.25 31.77 18.40
CA CYS A 363 -21.02 33.02 18.29
C CYS A 363 -22.44 32.81 18.79
N ASN A 364 -22.61 32.72 20.11
CA ASN A 364 -23.76 33.26 20.86
C ASN A 364 -23.60 32.92 22.34
N LEU A 365 -22.88 33.77 23.07
CA LEU A 365 -23.13 34.05 24.48
C LEU A 365 -22.61 35.46 24.77
N MET A 366 -23.53 36.41 24.64
CA MET A 366 -23.61 37.57 25.52
C MET A 366 -24.27 37.13 26.82
#